data_AF-A0A9W8JVS1-F1
#
_entry.id   AF-A0A9W8JVS1-F1
#
_cell.length_a   1.000
_cell.length_b   1.000
_cell.length_c   1.000
_cell.angle_alpha   90.00
_cell.angle_beta   90.00
_cell.angle_gamma   90.00
#
_symmetry.space_group_name_H-M   'P 1'
#
loop_
_entity.id
_entity.type
_entity.pdbx_description
1 polymer ?
#
loop_
_entity_poly.entity_id
_entity_poly.type
_entity_poly.pdbx_seq_one_letter_code
_entity_poly.pdbx_strand_id
1 'polypeptide(L)'
;MSQRHANFVLLTLAPDLAHLEYLDAGPVILPQPRSQQLQHRITIVQGQAPSNTPPCAAASVQTGAASGLDTPVEVESSADDPSDSEPSHEFYLNVQLERTEATFTNCGPGKPKNVIESKPGLQLPLLELSCQAVIEHILKVHSLQERYFPGPISGPPFKANTYKCLSGGACGAPTICQDDDWSNLKGQLAKTKAAVDSVQVILAFKDLELYKNHKRLLSSDPVKEAVQGTYVPSVHGYSNTQRELAAKIGEIKTAWPCLKHGLCFIDADSQHIMLTRYRLNSWASALLTDHFKAKDQYLVVPHRVL
;
A
#
# COMPACT_ATOMS: atom_id res chain seq x y z
N MET A 1 -8.61 -7.00 52.57
CA MET A 1 -9.85 -6.31 52.94
C MET A 1 -10.17 -5.26 51.87
N SER A 2 -11.35 -5.40 51.26
CA SER A 2 -12.13 -4.48 50.43
C SER A 2 -11.53 -3.78 49.19
N GLN A 3 -11.91 -4.33 48.04
CA GLN A 3 -12.21 -3.64 46.79
C GLN A 3 -13.26 -2.52 46.98
N ARG A 4 -13.17 -1.46 46.18
CA ARG A 4 -14.32 -0.64 45.77
C ARG A 4 -14.22 -0.35 44.28
N HIS A 5 -15.01 -1.09 43.50
CA HIS A 5 -15.37 -0.72 42.13
C HIS A 5 -16.53 0.28 42.21
N ALA A 6 -16.41 1.41 41.51
CA ALA A 6 -17.53 2.30 41.28
C ALA A 6 -18.16 1.96 39.92
N ASN A 7 -19.38 1.43 39.98
CA ASN A 7 -20.29 1.32 38.85
C ASN A 7 -20.90 2.70 38.58
N PHE A 8 -20.96 3.12 37.31
CA PHE A 8 -21.93 4.11 36.87
C PHE A 8 -22.73 3.54 35.71
N VAL A 9 -24.03 3.44 35.95
CA VAL A 9 -25.08 3.03 35.01
C VAL A 9 -25.65 4.30 34.36
N LEU A 10 -25.90 4.19 33.06
CA LEU A 10 -26.57 5.17 32.20
C LEU A 10 -27.97 5.55 32.70
N LEU A 11 -28.35 6.82 32.52
CA LEU A 11 -29.74 7.21 32.36
C LEU A 11 -29.91 8.16 31.17
N THR A 12 -31.03 7.92 30.53
CA THR A 12 -31.61 8.34 29.26
C THR A 12 -32.20 9.76 29.23
N LEU A 13 -32.36 10.29 28.00
CA LEU A 13 -33.42 11.19 27.48
C LEU A 13 -33.51 12.65 27.99
N ALA A 14 -33.36 13.59 27.06
CA ALA A 14 -34.08 14.87 27.06
C ALA A 14 -34.33 15.32 25.59
N PRO A 15 -35.59 15.32 25.11
CA PRO A 15 -35.98 15.64 23.72
C PRO A 15 -36.30 17.13 23.45
N ASP A 16 -35.79 18.07 24.26
CA ASP A 16 -36.42 19.41 24.35
C ASP A 16 -35.53 20.59 23.89
N LEU A 17 -34.43 20.36 23.19
CA LEU A 17 -33.48 21.43 22.79
C LEU A 17 -33.50 21.76 21.29
N ALA A 18 -34.70 21.86 20.72
CA ALA A 18 -34.92 22.48 19.41
C ALA A 18 -35.90 23.66 19.55
N HIS A 19 -35.38 24.82 19.95
CA HIS A 19 -36.07 26.09 19.70
C HIS A 19 -35.13 27.03 18.92
N LEU A 20 -35.41 27.13 17.62
CA LEU A 20 -34.93 28.18 16.71
C LEU A 20 -35.70 29.46 17.03
N GLU A 21 -35.23 30.30 17.96
CA GLU A 21 -35.85 31.62 18.12
C GLU A 21 -34.99 32.61 18.93
N TYR A 22 -33.67 32.64 18.73
CA TYR A 22 -32.85 33.77 19.21
C TYR A 22 -31.59 33.96 18.36
N LEU A 23 -31.74 34.64 17.22
CA LEU A 23 -30.66 35.38 16.57
C LEU A 23 -31.23 36.62 15.88
N ASP A 24 -31.62 37.60 16.70
CA ASP A 24 -31.59 39.01 16.28
C ASP A 24 -30.47 39.66 17.08
N ALA A 25 -29.32 39.84 16.43
CA ALA A 25 -28.17 40.55 16.97
C ALA A 25 -27.65 41.48 15.88
N GLY A 26 -27.67 42.76 16.18
CA GLY A 26 -27.33 43.87 15.29
C GLY A 26 -25.88 43.88 14.78
N PRO A 27 -25.46 44.97 14.13
CA PRO A 27 -24.25 44.99 13.33
C PRO A 27 -22.99 44.80 14.19
N VAL A 28 -22.36 43.64 14.03
CA VAL A 28 -21.03 43.35 14.57
C VAL A 28 -19.99 44.07 13.72
N ILE A 29 -19.33 45.07 14.31
CA ILE A 29 -18.12 45.67 13.76
C ILE A 29 -16.98 44.65 13.92
N LEU A 30 -16.59 44.02 12.82
CA LEU A 30 -15.43 43.12 12.78
C LEU A 30 -14.12 43.92 12.79
N PRO A 31 -13.13 43.58 13.65
CA PRO A 31 -11.80 44.13 13.55
C PRO A 31 -11.10 43.64 12.28
N GLN A 32 -10.51 44.57 11.54
CA GLN A 32 -9.71 44.32 10.35
C GLN A 32 -8.45 43.48 10.70
N PRO A 33 -8.11 42.42 9.96
CA PRO A 33 -6.87 41.68 10.20
C PRO A 33 -5.65 42.50 9.74
N ARG A 34 -4.73 42.74 10.68
CA ARG A 34 -3.38 43.24 10.40
C ARG A 34 -2.66 42.27 9.49
N SER A 35 -2.41 42.69 8.25
CA SER A 35 -1.51 42.00 7.32
C SER A 35 -0.08 42.15 7.84
N GLN A 36 0.48 41.10 8.45
CA GLN A 36 1.93 41.03 8.68
C GLN A 36 2.60 40.54 7.39
N GLN A 37 3.32 41.44 6.73
CA GLN A 37 4.26 41.11 5.66
C GLN A 37 5.39 40.25 6.23
N LEU A 38 5.31 38.93 6.00
CA LEU A 38 6.46 38.03 6.11
C LEU A 38 7.30 38.18 4.84
N GLN A 39 8.31 39.05 4.89
CA GLN A 39 9.37 39.10 3.88
C GLN A 39 10.27 37.86 4.07
N HIS A 40 10.10 36.85 3.20
CA HIS A 40 11.04 35.74 3.10
C HIS A 40 12.34 36.23 2.45
N ARG A 41 13.34 36.52 3.28
CA ARG A 41 14.74 36.68 2.86
C ARG A 41 15.32 35.30 2.57
N ILE A 42 15.39 34.93 1.30
CA ILE A 42 16.10 33.73 0.84
C ILE A 42 17.60 34.03 0.90
N THR A 43 18.28 33.56 1.94
CA THR A 43 19.75 33.51 1.97
C THR A 43 20.17 32.16 1.39
N ILE A 44 20.72 32.18 0.18
CA ILE A 44 21.39 31.04 -0.43
C ILE A 44 22.71 30.83 0.32
N VAL A 45 22.78 29.79 1.14
CA VAL A 45 24.05 29.28 1.69
C VAL A 45 24.48 28.12 0.80
N GLN A 46 25.52 28.35 -0.01
CA GLN A 46 26.24 27.30 -0.71
C GLN A 46 26.99 26.45 0.32
N GLY A 47 26.44 25.28 0.66
CA GLY A 47 27.12 24.24 1.43
C GLY A 47 27.68 23.18 0.48
N GLN A 48 29.00 23.03 0.48
CA GLN A 48 29.71 21.93 -0.18
C GLN A 48 29.23 20.56 0.34
N ALA A 49 29.00 19.63 -0.58
CA ALA A 49 28.63 18.25 -0.29
C ALA A 49 29.85 17.45 0.21
N PRO A 50 29.77 16.76 1.36
CA PRO A 50 30.75 15.73 1.70
C PRO A 50 30.44 14.45 0.91
N SER A 51 31.34 14.09 0.01
CA SER A 51 31.41 12.78 -0.65
C SER A 51 31.77 11.71 0.37
N ASN A 52 30.83 10.81 0.69
CA ASN A 52 31.11 9.58 1.43
C ASN A 52 30.38 8.41 0.76
N THR A 53 31.12 7.70 -0.09
CA THR A 53 30.80 6.33 -0.52
C THR A 53 31.71 5.35 0.21
N PRO A 54 31.14 4.26 0.76
CA PRO A 54 31.82 2.98 0.74
C PRO A 54 30.97 1.89 0.06
N PRO A 55 31.62 0.79 -0.38
CA PRO A 55 31.12 -0.09 -1.42
C PRO A 55 30.24 -1.20 -0.86
N CYS A 56 29.15 -1.53 -1.56
CA CYS A 56 28.47 -2.81 -1.39
C CYS A 56 28.63 -3.58 -2.71
N ALA A 57 29.72 -4.35 -2.79
CA ALA A 57 29.95 -5.29 -3.85
C ALA A 57 28.94 -6.43 -3.73
N ALA A 58 28.00 -6.51 -4.67
CA ALA A 58 27.17 -7.69 -4.84
C ALA A 58 28.04 -8.83 -5.37
N ALA A 59 28.25 -9.86 -4.54
CA ALA A 59 28.87 -11.10 -4.97
C ALA A 59 27.90 -11.82 -5.92
N SER A 60 28.25 -11.82 -7.20
CA SER A 60 27.59 -12.60 -8.23
C SER A 60 28.03 -14.06 -8.08
N VAL A 61 27.16 -14.91 -7.53
CA VAL A 61 27.40 -16.36 -7.43
C VAL A 61 27.10 -16.97 -8.79
N GLN A 62 28.16 -17.30 -9.53
CA GLN A 62 28.11 -18.15 -10.71
C GLN A 62 27.70 -19.56 -10.29
N THR A 63 26.52 -19.99 -10.74
CA THR A 63 26.05 -21.38 -10.59
C THR A 63 26.71 -22.20 -11.70
N GLY A 64 27.60 -23.11 -11.29
CA GLY A 64 28.27 -24.05 -12.17
C GLY A 64 27.28 -25.04 -12.78
N ALA A 65 27.37 -25.20 -14.10
CA ALA A 65 26.75 -26.28 -14.83
C ALA A 65 27.47 -27.60 -14.49
N ALA A 66 26.70 -28.60 -14.05
CA ALA A 66 27.15 -29.98 -13.99
C ALA A 66 26.15 -30.85 -14.76
N SER A 67 26.66 -31.44 -15.84
CA SER A 67 26.07 -32.53 -16.61
C SER A 67 25.71 -33.72 -15.73
N GLY A 68 24.61 -34.41 -16.05
CA GLY A 68 24.26 -35.68 -15.45
C GLY A 68 23.24 -36.45 -16.27
N LEU A 69 23.75 -37.42 -17.03
CA LEU A 69 23.15 -38.64 -17.60
C LEU A 69 21.63 -38.87 -17.51
N ASP A 70 21.02 -39.04 -18.68
CA ASP A 70 19.77 -39.76 -18.89
C ASP A 70 19.92 -41.25 -18.50
N THR A 71 19.09 -41.73 -17.59
CA THR A 71 18.83 -43.16 -17.38
C THR A 71 17.30 -43.35 -17.34
N PRO A 72 16.70 -44.16 -18.24
CA PRO A 72 15.28 -44.46 -18.16
C PRO A 72 15.08 -45.61 -17.16
N VAL A 73 14.45 -45.31 -16.04
CA VAL A 73 14.01 -46.33 -15.06
C VAL A 73 12.49 -46.45 -15.19
N GLU A 74 12.05 -47.59 -15.73
CA GLU A 74 10.69 -48.11 -15.54
C GLU A 74 10.46 -48.35 -14.04
N VAL A 75 9.41 -47.77 -13.46
CA VAL A 75 8.93 -48.18 -12.14
C VAL A 75 7.44 -48.46 -12.20
N GLU A 76 7.15 -49.72 -11.85
CA GLU A 76 5.85 -50.33 -11.65
C GLU A 76 4.96 -49.55 -10.68
N SER A 77 3.68 -49.60 -11.00
CA SER A 77 2.55 -49.20 -10.16
C SER A 77 2.46 -50.12 -8.94
N SER A 78 2.60 -49.56 -7.75
CA SER A 78 2.31 -50.27 -6.51
C SER A 78 1.67 -49.37 -5.46
N ALA A 79 0.40 -49.70 -5.20
CA ALA A 79 -0.28 -49.79 -3.91
C ALA A 79 -0.46 -48.54 -3.02
N ASP A 80 -1.71 -48.43 -2.52
CA ASP A 80 -2.25 -47.48 -1.57
C ASP A 80 -1.32 -47.20 -0.37
N ASP A 81 -0.68 -46.03 -0.40
CA ASP A 81 0.12 -45.48 0.69
C ASP A 81 -0.81 -44.77 1.70
N PRO A 82 -0.79 -45.10 3.01
CA PRO A 82 -1.56 -44.37 4.00
C PRO A 82 -1.15 -42.91 3.97
N SER A 83 -2.10 -42.04 3.59
CA SER A 83 -2.00 -40.59 3.51
C SER A 83 -1.41 -39.99 4.79
N ASP A 84 -0.08 -39.97 4.89
CA ASP A 84 0.71 -39.33 5.92
C ASP A 84 0.52 -37.83 5.75
N SER A 85 -0.54 -37.36 6.39
CA SER A 85 -0.96 -35.96 6.34
C SER A 85 0.02 -35.21 7.21
N GLU A 86 1.15 -34.81 6.62
CA GLU A 86 2.18 -34.02 7.30
C GLU A 86 1.50 -32.93 8.14
N PRO A 87 1.77 -32.88 9.46
CA PRO A 87 1.05 -31.98 10.35
C PRO A 87 1.21 -30.54 9.85
N SER A 88 0.08 -29.84 9.68
CA SER A 88 0.05 -28.45 9.23
C SER A 88 0.95 -27.61 10.15
N HIS A 89 2.10 -27.17 9.63
CA HIS A 89 3.08 -26.40 10.39
C HIS A 89 2.49 -25.02 10.71
N GLU A 90 2.13 -24.80 11.97
CA GLU A 90 1.57 -23.53 12.42
C GLU A 90 2.63 -22.61 13.04
N PHE A 91 2.45 -21.30 12.88
CA PHE A 91 3.38 -20.28 13.35
C PHE A 91 2.69 -19.28 14.28
N TYR A 92 3.34 -18.92 15.37
CA TYR A 92 2.99 -17.79 16.22
C TYR A 92 3.29 -16.46 15.52
N LEU A 93 2.26 -15.64 15.35
CA LEU A 93 2.38 -14.32 14.74
C LEU A 93 2.67 -13.27 15.81
N ASN A 94 3.84 -12.61 15.78
CA ASN A 94 4.15 -11.47 16.65
C ASN A 94 4.06 -10.17 15.86
N VAL A 95 3.09 -9.32 16.17
CA VAL A 95 2.84 -8.10 15.37
C VAL A 95 3.42 -6.88 16.07
N GLN A 96 4.15 -6.06 15.30
CA GLN A 96 4.68 -4.77 15.70
C GLN A 96 4.07 -3.67 14.85
N LEU A 97 3.51 -2.66 15.51
CA LEU A 97 2.97 -1.47 14.89
C LEU A 97 3.93 -0.30 15.13
N GLU A 98 4.53 0.22 14.06
CA GLU A 98 5.39 1.39 14.11
C GLU A 98 4.59 2.65 13.84
N ARG A 99 4.59 3.60 14.79
CA ARG A 99 3.97 4.92 14.61
C ARG A 99 4.96 6.02 14.92
N THR A 100 4.90 7.11 14.16
CA THR A 100 5.70 8.31 14.43
C THR A 100 4.85 9.30 15.21
N GLU A 101 5.24 9.61 16.44
CA GLU A 101 4.56 10.60 17.27
C GLU A 101 5.31 11.93 17.20
N ALA A 102 4.56 13.01 16.99
CA ALA A 102 5.08 14.35 17.16
C ALA A 102 5.29 14.59 18.66
N THR A 103 6.52 14.95 19.04
CA THR A 103 6.82 15.33 20.42
C THR A 103 6.73 16.85 20.53
N PHE A 104 6.11 17.35 21.60
CA PHE A 104 6.11 18.77 21.93
C PHE A 104 6.97 18.99 23.17
N THR A 105 7.89 19.93 23.07
CA THR A 105 8.71 20.37 24.21
C THR A 105 8.30 21.79 24.58
N ASN A 106 8.63 22.23 25.80
CA ASN A 106 8.38 23.62 26.24
C ASN A 106 9.06 24.67 25.33
N CYS A 107 9.97 24.26 24.45
CA CYS A 107 10.68 25.11 23.51
C CYS A 107 10.19 24.98 22.04
N GLY A 108 9.06 24.32 21.80
CA GLY A 108 8.46 24.15 20.48
C GLY A 108 8.40 22.70 19.98
N PRO A 109 8.13 22.49 18.67
CA PRO A 109 7.99 21.15 18.09
C PRO A 109 9.31 20.38 18.20
N GLY A 110 9.27 19.27 18.93
CA GLY A 110 10.40 18.37 19.12
C GLY A 110 10.62 17.45 17.91
N LYS A 111 11.75 16.73 17.92
CA LYS A 111 12.04 15.72 16.89
C LYS A 111 10.98 14.60 16.98
N PRO A 112 10.37 14.19 15.85
CA PRO A 112 9.42 13.07 15.85
C PRO A 112 10.07 11.81 16.42
N LYS A 113 9.36 11.10 17.29
CA LYS A 113 9.83 9.85 17.90
C LYS A 113 9.09 8.68 17.28
N ASN A 114 9.82 7.66 16.84
CA ASN A 114 9.22 6.39 16.44
C ASN A 114 8.86 5.61 17.71
N VAL A 115 7.59 5.22 17.82
CA VAL A 115 7.02 4.41 18.90
C VAL A 115 6.58 3.08 18.29
N ILE A 116 7.09 2.00 18.87
CA ILE A 116 6.81 0.63 18.43
C ILE A 116 5.93 -0.04 19.48
N GLU A 117 4.75 -0.49 19.07
CA GLU A 117 3.84 -1.27 19.91
C GLU A 117 3.88 -2.73 19.45
N SER A 118 4.27 -3.66 20.33
CA SER A 118 4.34 -5.09 20.01
C SER A 118 3.23 -5.85 20.72
N LYS A 119 2.50 -6.70 20.00
CA LYS A 119 1.47 -7.58 20.56
C LYS A 119 1.62 -9.01 20.02
N PRO A 120 1.58 -10.03 20.89
CA PRO A 120 1.52 -11.42 20.43
C PRO A 120 0.15 -11.68 19.81
N GLY A 121 0.16 -12.38 18.68
CA GLY A 121 -1.02 -12.84 17.96
C GLY A 121 -1.31 -14.33 18.20
N LEU A 122 -2.20 -14.87 17.37
CA LEU A 122 -2.59 -16.28 17.40
C LEU A 122 -1.56 -17.15 16.65
N GLN A 123 -1.56 -18.44 16.96
CA GLN A 123 -0.91 -19.45 16.14
C GLN A 123 -1.76 -19.68 14.88
N LEU A 124 -1.14 -19.65 13.69
CA LEU A 124 -1.83 -19.69 12.40
C LEU A 124 -1.09 -20.62 11.42
N PRO A 125 -1.82 -21.38 10.58
CA PRO A 125 -1.25 -22.15 9.49
C PRO A 125 -0.85 -21.22 8.32
N LEU A 126 0.20 -20.42 8.50
CA LEU A 126 0.58 -19.35 7.56
C LEU A 126 0.83 -19.85 6.12
N LEU A 127 1.23 -21.11 5.95
CA LEU A 127 1.47 -21.70 4.62
C LEU A 127 0.18 -21.86 3.80
N GLU A 128 -0.96 -21.98 4.47
CA GLU A 128 -2.28 -22.21 3.85
C GLU A 128 -3.04 -20.90 3.63
N LEU A 129 -2.71 -19.84 4.39
CA LEU A 129 -3.40 -18.56 4.31
C LEU A 129 -2.99 -17.73 3.08
N SER A 130 -3.95 -16.99 2.54
CA SER A 130 -3.71 -15.93 1.55
C SER A 130 -3.05 -14.72 2.20
N CYS A 131 -2.41 -13.85 1.40
CA CYS A 131 -1.81 -12.63 1.94
C CYS A 131 -2.87 -11.75 2.62
N GLN A 132 -4.05 -11.62 1.99
CA GLN A 132 -5.19 -10.91 2.55
C GLN A 132 -5.59 -11.45 3.93
N ALA A 133 -5.78 -12.77 4.07
CA ALA A 133 -6.18 -13.37 5.35
C ALA A 133 -5.15 -13.11 6.45
N VAL A 134 -3.85 -13.19 6.13
CA VAL A 134 -2.78 -12.84 7.08
C VAL A 134 -2.84 -11.37 7.49
N ILE A 135 -3.09 -10.45 6.55
CA ILE A 135 -3.25 -9.03 6.87
C ILE A 135 -4.47 -8.78 7.76
N GLU A 136 -5.59 -9.45 7.51
CA GLU A 136 -6.77 -9.37 8.38
C GLU A 136 -6.44 -9.82 9.82
N HIS A 137 -5.66 -10.90 9.97
CA HIS A 137 -5.16 -11.33 11.28
C HIS A 137 -4.21 -10.30 11.91
N ILE A 138 -3.27 -9.74 11.16
CA ILE A 138 -2.35 -8.67 11.61
C ILE A 138 -3.14 -7.46 12.16
N LEU A 139 -4.16 -7.01 11.42
CA LEU A 139 -5.01 -5.88 11.83
C LEU A 139 -5.83 -6.23 13.07
N LYS A 140 -6.33 -7.47 13.18
CA LYS A 140 -7.11 -7.94 14.33
C LYS A 140 -6.31 -7.91 15.63
N VAL A 141 -5.01 -8.22 15.59
CA VAL A 141 -4.12 -8.18 16.78
C VAL A 141 -4.10 -6.80 17.44
N HIS A 142 -4.17 -5.72 16.65
CA HIS A 142 -4.24 -4.34 17.16
C HIS A 142 -5.66 -3.75 17.21
N SER A 143 -6.70 -4.56 16.99
CA SER A 143 -8.11 -4.10 16.92
C SER A 143 -8.34 -3.03 15.83
N LEU A 144 -7.65 -3.17 14.70
CA LEU A 144 -7.66 -2.24 13.57
C LEU A 144 -8.57 -2.68 12.41
N GLN A 145 -9.11 -3.89 12.45
CA GLN A 145 -9.91 -4.50 11.37
C GLN A 145 -11.21 -3.74 11.04
N GLU A 146 -11.75 -2.96 11.99
CA GLU A 146 -12.93 -2.13 11.73
C GLU A 146 -12.60 -0.82 11.01
N ARG A 147 -11.35 -0.37 11.13
CA ARG A 147 -10.86 0.92 10.62
C ARG A 147 -10.11 0.79 9.30
N TYR A 148 -9.52 -0.37 9.03
CA TYR A 148 -8.70 -0.62 7.85
C TYR A 148 -9.16 -1.89 7.17
N PHE A 149 -9.24 -1.87 5.84
CA PHE A 149 -9.70 -3.01 5.05
C PHE A 149 -8.65 -3.36 3.99
N PRO A 150 -8.05 -4.56 4.01
CA PRO A 150 -7.17 -4.99 2.94
C PRO A 150 -7.99 -5.20 1.65
N GLY A 151 -7.44 -4.78 0.51
CA GLY A 151 -8.03 -5.09 -0.78
C GLY A 151 -7.85 -6.57 -1.12
N PRO A 152 -8.63 -7.10 -2.08
CA PRO A 152 -8.57 -8.50 -2.47
C PRO A 152 -7.26 -8.90 -3.18
N ILE A 153 -6.52 -7.93 -3.71
CA ILE A 153 -5.28 -8.16 -4.50
C ILE A 153 -4.06 -7.50 -3.82
N SER A 154 -4.30 -6.50 -2.98
CA SER A 154 -3.24 -5.71 -2.35
C SER A 154 -3.69 -5.21 -0.98
N GLY A 155 -2.84 -5.37 0.02
CA GLY A 155 -3.05 -4.81 1.35
C GLY A 155 -1.93 -3.87 1.78
N PRO A 156 -2.04 -3.31 3.00
CA PRO A 156 -0.97 -2.54 3.61
C PRO A 156 0.37 -3.27 3.56
N PRO A 157 1.45 -2.60 3.10
CA PRO A 157 2.77 -3.22 3.07
C PRO A 157 3.23 -3.54 4.51
N PHE A 158 3.75 -4.74 4.71
CA PHE A 158 4.32 -5.15 6.00
C PHE A 158 5.64 -5.88 5.80
N LYS A 159 6.52 -5.84 6.80
CA LYS A 159 7.76 -6.61 6.80
C LYS A 159 7.56 -7.88 7.61
N ALA A 160 8.00 -9.01 7.09
CA ALA A 160 7.97 -10.28 7.81
C ALA A 160 9.38 -10.77 8.10
N ASN A 161 9.66 -11.08 9.36
CA ASN A 161 10.96 -11.53 9.83
C ASN A 161 10.80 -12.84 10.61
N THR A 162 11.52 -13.87 10.19
CA THR A 162 11.77 -15.04 11.03
C THR A 162 13.10 -14.86 11.75
N TYR A 163 13.07 -14.65 13.06
CA TYR A 163 14.25 -14.39 13.90
C TYR A 163 15.43 -15.35 13.68
N LYS A 164 15.17 -16.58 13.23
CA LYS A 164 16.17 -17.66 13.15
C LYS A 164 16.62 -18.04 11.74
N CYS A 165 15.99 -17.55 10.67
CA CYS A 165 16.20 -18.13 9.33
C CYS A 165 16.66 -17.19 8.21
N LEU A 166 16.60 -15.87 8.38
CA LEU A 166 17.08 -14.94 7.35
C LEU A 166 18.43 -14.37 7.77
N SER A 167 19.47 -14.70 7.02
CA SER A 167 20.89 -14.36 7.24
C SER A 167 21.22 -12.85 7.17
N GLY A 168 20.24 -11.97 7.37
CA GLY A 168 20.38 -10.51 7.33
C GLY A 168 19.96 -9.78 8.62
N GLY A 169 19.54 -10.50 9.67
CA GLY A 169 19.05 -9.88 10.91
C GLY A 169 17.78 -9.03 10.71
N ALA A 170 17.37 -8.32 11.76
CA ALA A 170 16.12 -7.53 11.78
C ALA A 170 16.05 -6.42 10.71
N CYS A 171 17.19 -6.00 10.15
CA CYS A 171 17.24 -4.92 9.15
C CYS A 171 16.95 -5.38 7.72
N GLY A 172 16.99 -6.69 7.43
CA GLY A 172 16.89 -7.23 6.07
C GLY A 172 15.54 -7.85 5.70
N ALA A 173 14.50 -7.68 6.52
CA ALA A 173 13.21 -8.32 6.29
C ALA A 173 12.54 -7.84 4.97
N PRO A 174 12.08 -8.75 4.09
CA PRO A 174 11.40 -8.37 2.87
C PRO A 174 10.08 -7.65 3.20
N THR A 175 9.75 -6.64 2.41
CA THR A 175 8.45 -5.96 2.49
C THR A 175 7.48 -6.69 1.56
N ILE A 176 6.39 -7.21 2.11
CA ILE A 176 5.34 -7.92 1.40
C ILE A 176 4.26 -6.90 1.03
N CYS A 177 4.00 -6.75 -0.27
CA CYS A 177 2.97 -5.84 -0.79
C CYS A 177 1.89 -6.58 -1.57
N GLN A 178 2.26 -7.70 -2.22
CA GLN A 178 1.41 -8.47 -3.13
C GLN A 178 1.45 -9.97 -2.82
N ASP A 179 0.52 -10.72 -3.43
CA ASP A 179 0.45 -12.18 -3.29
C ASP A 179 1.71 -12.89 -3.79
N ASP A 180 2.39 -12.35 -4.82
CA ASP A 180 3.65 -12.91 -5.32
C ASP A 180 4.77 -12.82 -4.27
N ASP A 181 4.88 -11.69 -3.57
CA ASP A 181 5.83 -11.51 -2.46
C ASP A 181 5.51 -12.50 -1.33
N TRP A 182 4.22 -12.68 -1.04
CA TRP A 182 3.73 -13.60 -0.03
C TRP A 182 4.04 -15.05 -0.39
N SER A 183 3.85 -15.45 -1.65
CA SER A 183 4.20 -16.79 -2.15
C SER A 183 5.69 -17.10 -1.98
N ASN A 184 6.55 -16.12 -2.29
CA ASN A 184 7.99 -16.24 -2.06
C ASN A 184 8.33 -16.43 -0.57
N LEU A 185 7.68 -15.66 0.31
CA LEU A 185 7.86 -15.80 1.76
C LEU A 185 7.36 -17.17 2.26
N LYS A 186 6.22 -17.67 1.76
CA LYS A 186 5.74 -19.03 2.10
C LYS A 186 6.75 -20.11 1.70
N GLY A 187 7.36 -19.99 0.53
CA GLY A 187 8.43 -20.89 0.09
C GLY A 187 9.66 -20.85 0.99
N GLN A 188 9.95 -19.71 1.62
CA GLN A 188 11.02 -19.59 2.62
C GLN A 188 10.60 -20.20 3.96
N LEU A 189 9.38 -19.91 4.44
CA LEU A 189 8.81 -20.45 5.67
C LEU A 189 8.74 -21.98 5.64
N ALA A 190 8.31 -22.58 4.52
CA ALA A 190 8.24 -24.03 4.36
C ALA A 190 9.61 -24.72 4.46
N LYS A 191 10.70 -24.01 4.13
CA LYS A 191 12.08 -24.52 4.22
C LYS A 191 12.71 -24.27 5.60
N THR A 192 12.04 -23.52 6.47
CA THR A 192 12.57 -23.27 7.81
C THR A 192 12.55 -24.54 8.64
N LYS A 193 13.52 -24.68 9.55
CA LYS A 193 13.58 -25.82 10.47
C LYS A 193 12.33 -25.83 11.35
N ALA A 194 11.83 -27.00 11.71
CA ALA A 194 10.69 -27.17 12.64
C ALA A 194 10.85 -26.46 14.00
N ALA A 195 12.06 -26.04 14.37
CA ALA A 195 12.32 -25.23 15.57
C ALA A 195 12.00 -23.71 15.41
N VAL A 196 11.54 -23.29 14.23
CA VAL A 196 11.12 -21.91 13.94
C VAL A 196 9.60 -21.88 13.91
N ASP A 197 9.03 -21.57 15.07
CA ASP A 197 7.59 -21.57 15.32
C ASP A 197 7.00 -20.16 15.32
N SER A 198 7.79 -19.11 15.07
CA SER A 198 7.34 -17.72 15.23
C SER A 198 7.80 -16.80 14.10
N VAL A 199 6.87 -15.95 13.66
CA VAL A 199 7.06 -14.93 12.62
C VAL A 199 6.77 -13.56 13.23
N GLN A 200 7.75 -12.66 13.14
CA GLN A 200 7.58 -11.27 13.52
C GLN A 200 7.11 -10.47 12.31
N VAL A 201 6.01 -9.75 12.46
CA VAL A 201 5.49 -8.85 11.44
C VAL A 201 5.63 -7.42 11.92
N ILE A 202 6.14 -6.54 11.06
CA ILE A 202 6.28 -5.11 11.33
C ILE A 202 5.43 -4.35 10.31
N LEU A 203 4.48 -3.57 10.83
CA LEU A 203 3.55 -2.76 10.06
C LEU A 203 3.77 -1.29 10.40
N ALA A 204 4.00 -0.46 9.38
CA ALA A 204 4.14 0.98 9.57
C ALA A 204 2.78 1.67 9.48
N PHE A 205 2.39 2.38 10.54
CA PHE A 205 1.07 3.02 10.64
C PHE A 205 0.82 4.05 9.54
N LYS A 206 1.87 4.74 9.07
CA LYS A 206 1.78 5.70 7.96
C LYS A 206 1.29 5.06 6.66
N ASP A 207 1.57 3.77 6.45
CA ASP A 207 1.24 3.06 5.21
C ASP A 207 -0.19 2.49 5.27
N LEU A 208 -0.81 2.45 6.45
CA LEU A 208 -2.20 2.04 6.64
C LEU A 208 -3.20 3.08 6.16
N GLU A 209 -2.84 4.37 6.12
CA GLU A 209 -3.84 5.42 5.86
C GLU A 209 -4.43 5.37 4.44
N LEU A 210 -3.75 4.72 3.50
CA LEU A 210 -4.29 4.46 2.15
C LEU A 210 -5.38 3.37 2.13
N TYR A 211 -5.49 2.59 3.21
CA TYR A 211 -6.39 1.44 3.36
C TYR A 211 -7.48 1.70 4.41
N LYS A 212 -7.59 2.94 4.86
CA LYS A 212 -8.61 3.32 5.84
C LYS A 212 -9.98 3.04 5.24
N ASN A 213 -10.78 2.29 5.97
CA ASN A 213 -12.18 2.11 5.69
C ASN A 213 -12.86 3.46 5.94
N HIS A 214 -12.87 4.30 4.92
CA HIS A 214 -13.83 5.38 4.82
C HIS A 214 -15.18 4.71 4.64
N LYS A 215 -15.75 4.17 5.73
CA LYS A 215 -17.18 3.92 5.81
C LYS A 215 -17.78 5.25 5.40
N ARG A 216 -18.23 5.33 4.15
CA ARG A 216 -18.98 6.48 3.68
C ARG A 216 -20.10 6.56 4.70
N LEU A 217 -20.14 7.62 5.49
CA LEU A 217 -21.37 7.99 6.13
C LEU A 217 -22.31 8.11 4.94
N LEU A 218 -23.17 7.11 4.74
CA LEU A 218 -24.24 7.21 3.77
C LEU A 218 -24.94 8.48 4.22
N SER A 219 -24.76 9.56 3.45
CA SER A 219 -25.52 10.77 3.67
C SER A 219 -26.97 10.30 3.75
N SER A 220 -27.65 10.60 4.85
CA SER A 220 -29.04 10.18 5.06
C SER A 220 -29.99 10.81 4.03
N ASP A 221 -29.46 11.64 3.15
CA ASP A 221 -30.16 12.37 2.12
C ASP A 221 -29.58 12.02 0.73
N PRO A 222 -30.06 10.94 0.08
CA PRO A 222 -29.58 10.49 -1.23
C PRO A 222 -29.82 11.53 -2.34
N VAL A 223 -30.74 12.47 -2.12
CA VAL A 223 -31.05 13.53 -3.08
C VAL A 223 -29.96 14.60 -3.10
N LYS A 224 -29.33 14.91 -1.95
CA LYS A 224 -28.22 15.88 -1.89
C LYS A 224 -26.94 15.37 -2.54
N GLU A 225 -26.64 14.07 -2.45
CA GLU A 225 -25.47 13.48 -3.12
C GLU A 225 -25.61 13.53 -4.65
N ALA A 226 -26.81 13.24 -5.17
CA ALA A 226 -27.10 13.31 -6.59
C ALA A 226 -27.12 14.76 -7.13
N VAL A 227 -27.56 15.74 -6.33
CA VAL A 227 -27.66 17.14 -6.74
C VAL A 227 -26.35 17.92 -6.55
N GLN A 228 -25.56 17.59 -5.53
CA GLN A 228 -24.31 18.32 -5.23
C GLN A 228 -23.05 17.64 -5.75
N GLY A 229 -23.05 16.35 -6.12
CA GLY A 229 -21.99 15.72 -6.91
C GLY A 229 -20.55 16.06 -6.50
N THR A 230 -20.28 16.25 -5.20
CA THR A 230 -19.11 16.99 -4.71
C THR A 230 -17.80 16.19 -4.66
N TYR A 231 -17.75 14.98 -5.20
CA TYR A 231 -16.53 14.16 -5.17
C TYR A 231 -16.06 13.61 -6.51
N VAL A 232 -16.77 13.86 -7.61
CA VAL A 232 -16.17 13.76 -8.94
C VAL A 232 -15.67 15.16 -9.26
N PRO A 233 -14.34 15.41 -9.23
CA PRO A 233 -13.85 16.74 -9.52
C PRO A 233 -14.36 17.15 -10.89
N SER A 234 -15.05 18.28 -10.95
CA SER A 234 -15.55 18.82 -12.22
C SER A 234 -14.39 18.90 -13.20
N VAL A 235 -14.61 18.52 -14.46
CA VAL A 235 -13.60 18.63 -15.51
C VAL A 235 -13.05 20.06 -15.58
N HIS A 236 -13.88 21.06 -15.27
CA HIS A 236 -13.49 22.47 -15.23
C HIS A 236 -12.56 22.85 -14.06
N GLY A 237 -12.45 22.01 -13.03
CA GLY A 237 -11.56 22.20 -11.89
C GLY A 237 -10.11 21.76 -12.14
N TYR A 238 -9.85 21.05 -13.24
CA TYR A 238 -8.50 20.63 -13.62
C TYR A 238 -7.80 21.70 -14.47
N SER A 239 -6.47 21.78 -14.38
CA SER A 239 -5.67 22.66 -15.24
C SER A 239 -5.80 22.26 -16.72
N ASN A 240 -5.55 23.19 -17.65
CA ASN A 240 -5.54 22.89 -19.10
C ASN A 240 -4.64 21.70 -19.42
N THR A 241 -3.43 21.69 -18.85
CA THR A 241 -2.45 20.62 -19.04
C THR A 241 -2.95 19.26 -18.56
N GLN A 242 -3.68 19.21 -17.43
CA GLN A 242 -4.27 17.97 -16.93
C GLN A 242 -5.42 17.48 -17.83
N ARG A 243 -6.22 18.40 -18.38
CA ARG A 243 -7.30 18.08 -19.31
C ARG A 243 -6.77 17.53 -20.63
N GLU A 244 -5.71 18.15 -21.18
CA GLU A 244 -5.01 17.67 -22.38
C GLU A 244 -4.39 16.29 -22.16
N LEU A 245 -3.75 16.08 -21.00
CA LEU A 245 -3.19 14.78 -20.62
C LEU A 245 -4.29 13.70 -20.54
N ALA A 246 -5.41 14.01 -19.88
CA ALA A 246 -6.53 13.10 -19.76
C ALA A 246 -7.16 12.77 -21.14
N ALA A 247 -7.28 13.77 -22.02
CA ALA A 247 -7.75 13.57 -23.39
C ALA A 247 -6.83 12.62 -24.17
N LYS A 248 -5.50 12.82 -24.07
CA LYS A 248 -4.51 11.93 -24.69
C LYS A 248 -4.52 10.51 -24.13
N ILE A 249 -4.72 10.34 -22.82
CA ILE A 249 -4.93 9.01 -22.24
C ILE A 249 -6.18 8.34 -22.82
N GLY A 250 -7.25 9.10 -23.06
CA GLY A 250 -8.47 8.62 -23.72
C GLY A 250 -8.21 8.14 -25.16
N GLU A 251 -7.44 8.90 -25.94
CA GLU A 251 -7.01 8.49 -27.29
C GLU A 251 -6.21 7.18 -27.24
N ILE A 252 -5.24 7.06 -26.33
CA ILE A 252 -4.43 5.84 -26.16
C ILE A 252 -5.32 4.65 -25.81
N LYS A 253 -6.23 4.80 -24.84
CA LYS A 253 -7.13 3.70 -24.46
C LYS A 253 -8.00 3.21 -25.62
N THR A 254 -8.41 4.12 -26.49
CA THR A 254 -9.25 3.81 -27.65
C THR A 254 -8.46 3.10 -28.76
N ALA A 255 -7.19 3.45 -28.93
CA ALA A 255 -6.32 2.87 -29.96
C ALA A 255 -5.78 1.48 -29.60
N TRP A 256 -5.61 1.17 -28.31
CA TRP A 256 -4.97 -0.08 -27.85
C TRP A 256 -5.84 -0.95 -26.92
N PRO A 257 -7.07 -1.33 -27.32
CA PRO A 257 -7.83 -2.33 -26.59
C PRO A 257 -7.20 -3.72 -26.75
N CYS A 258 -7.20 -4.50 -25.67
CA CYS A 258 -6.66 -5.85 -25.65
C CYS A 258 -7.71 -6.83 -25.12
N LEU A 259 -7.99 -7.91 -25.86
CA LEU A 259 -8.99 -8.90 -25.46
C LEU A 259 -8.60 -9.70 -24.21
N LYS A 260 -7.29 -9.89 -23.96
CA LYS A 260 -6.80 -10.69 -22.82
C LYS A 260 -6.68 -9.87 -21.52
N HIS A 261 -6.24 -8.61 -21.60
CA HIS A 261 -5.86 -7.81 -20.42
C HIS A 261 -6.53 -6.42 -20.39
N GLY A 262 -7.48 -6.14 -21.28
CA GLY A 262 -8.16 -4.84 -21.38
C GLY A 262 -7.38 -3.79 -22.17
N LEU A 263 -6.16 -3.43 -21.72
CA LEU A 263 -5.32 -2.40 -22.36
C LEU A 263 -3.87 -2.86 -22.49
N CYS A 264 -3.39 -3.08 -23.73
CA CYS A 264 -2.01 -3.48 -24.01
C CYS A 264 -1.49 -2.84 -25.27
N PHE A 265 -0.22 -2.46 -25.24
CA PHE A 265 0.57 -2.28 -26.45
C PHE A 265 1.12 -3.65 -26.88
N ILE A 266 0.96 -3.99 -28.17
CA ILE A 266 1.51 -5.24 -28.73
C ILE A 266 2.78 -4.85 -29.47
N ASP A 267 3.91 -5.37 -29.01
CA ASP A 267 5.21 -5.10 -29.63
C ASP A 267 5.41 -5.93 -30.93
N ALA A 268 6.49 -5.67 -31.67
CA ALA A 268 6.85 -6.39 -32.89
C ALA A 268 6.93 -7.91 -32.69
N ASP A 269 7.34 -8.36 -31.49
CA ASP A 269 7.42 -9.77 -31.10
C ASP A 269 6.08 -10.37 -30.64
N SER A 270 4.96 -9.68 -30.89
CA SER A 270 3.61 -10.06 -30.42
C SER A 270 3.48 -10.17 -28.89
N GLN A 271 4.40 -9.56 -28.15
CA GLN A 271 4.36 -9.53 -26.69
C GLN A 271 3.39 -8.45 -26.19
N HIS A 272 2.55 -8.80 -25.22
CA HIS A 272 1.58 -7.89 -24.64
C HIS A 272 2.21 -7.08 -23.50
N ILE A 273 2.37 -5.78 -23.73
CA ILE A 273 2.86 -4.83 -22.74
C ILE A 273 1.65 -4.13 -22.12
N MET A 274 1.30 -4.51 -20.88
CA MET A 274 0.15 -3.92 -20.18
C MET A 274 0.35 -2.41 -19.94
N LEU A 275 -0.66 -1.62 -20.29
CA LEU A 275 -0.69 -0.17 -20.14
C LEU A 275 -1.25 0.21 -18.76
N THR A 276 -0.39 0.16 -17.74
CA THR A 276 -0.73 0.61 -16.37
C THR A 276 -0.99 2.11 -16.33
N ARG A 277 -1.66 2.59 -15.26
CA ARG A 277 -1.89 4.04 -15.04
C ARG A 277 -0.61 4.87 -15.15
N TYR A 278 0.52 4.36 -14.63
CA TYR A 278 1.81 5.02 -14.71
C TYR A 278 2.34 5.13 -16.14
N ARG A 279 2.25 4.03 -16.92
CA ARG A 279 2.67 4.02 -18.33
C ARG A 279 1.80 4.93 -19.21
N LEU A 280 0.48 4.90 -19.00
CA LEU A 280 -0.46 5.78 -19.69
C LEU A 280 -0.13 7.27 -19.46
N ASN A 281 0.12 7.66 -18.21
CA ASN A 281 0.50 9.03 -17.88
C ASN A 281 1.83 9.43 -18.55
N SER A 282 2.84 8.56 -18.50
CA SER A 282 4.15 8.82 -19.09
C SER A 282 4.07 8.99 -20.60
N TRP A 283 3.36 8.10 -21.30
CA TRP A 283 3.19 8.16 -22.75
C TRP A 283 2.36 9.37 -23.18
N ALA A 284 1.23 9.63 -22.52
CA ALA A 284 0.42 10.80 -22.81
C ALA A 284 1.21 12.11 -22.60
N SER A 285 2.06 12.17 -21.57
CA SER A 285 2.93 13.33 -21.34
C SER A 285 3.96 13.50 -22.46
N ALA A 286 4.56 12.40 -22.93
CA ALA A 286 5.53 12.43 -24.04
C ALA A 286 4.91 12.85 -25.37
N LEU A 287 3.64 12.49 -25.61
CA LEU A 287 2.90 12.94 -26.80
C LEU A 287 2.55 14.43 -26.76
N LEU A 288 2.36 15.01 -25.57
CA LEU A 288 2.05 16.44 -25.42
C LEU A 288 3.28 17.34 -25.52
N THR A 289 4.46 16.86 -25.16
CA THR A 289 5.69 17.68 -25.17
C THR A 289 6.34 17.81 -26.55
N ASP A 290 5.67 17.34 -27.61
CA ASP A 290 6.12 17.46 -29.02
C ASP A 290 7.55 16.91 -29.29
N HIS A 291 8.13 16.17 -28.33
CA HIS A 291 9.45 15.57 -28.47
C HIS A 291 9.52 14.50 -29.57
N PHE A 292 8.38 14.12 -30.15
CA PHE A 292 8.27 13.25 -31.32
C PHE A 292 8.35 13.99 -32.67
N LYS A 293 8.40 15.34 -32.71
CA LYS A 293 8.59 16.09 -33.96
C LYS A 293 9.99 15.96 -34.58
N ALA A 294 10.88 15.16 -34.00
CA ALA A 294 12.23 14.94 -34.50
C ALA A 294 12.49 13.45 -34.79
N LYS A 295 11.79 12.91 -35.80
CA LYS A 295 12.29 11.94 -36.80
C LYS A 295 11.10 11.27 -37.50
N ASP A 296 10.69 11.85 -38.63
CA ASP A 296 9.87 11.23 -39.68
C ASP A 296 10.54 10.01 -40.35
N GLN A 297 11.26 9.17 -39.59
CA GLN A 297 12.05 8.08 -40.18
C GLN A 297 11.75 6.67 -39.66
N TYR A 298 11.07 6.43 -38.53
CA TYR A 298 10.93 5.05 -38.03
C TYR A 298 9.63 4.66 -37.32
N LEU A 299 8.52 5.39 -37.49
CA LEU A 299 7.21 4.87 -37.09
C LEU A 299 6.34 4.64 -38.33
N VAL A 300 6.72 3.62 -39.10
CA VAL A 300 5.73 2.88 -39.88
C VAL A 300 4.82 2.22 -38.85
N VAL A 301 3.70 2.85 -38.55
CA VAL A 301 2.60 2.19 -37.83
C VAL A 301 2.22 1.01 -38.71
N PRO A 302 2.46 -0.26 -38.31
CA PRO A 302 2.09 -1.39 -39.12
C PRO A 302 0.58 -1.32 -39.33
N HIS A 303 0.17 -1.19 -40.60
CA HIS A 303 -1.22 -1.23 -40.98
C HIS A 303 -1.81 -2.52 -40.39
N ARG A 304 -2.87 -2.31 -39.59
CA ARG A 304 -3.70 -3.32 -38.96
C ARG A 304 -3.99 -4.46 -39.95
N VAL A 305 -3.37 -5.61 -39.75
CA VAL A 305 -3.85 -6.85 -40.36
C VAL A 305 -5.01 -7.29 -39.47
N LEU A 306 -6.23 -7.12 -39.99
CA LEU A 306 -7.46 -7.66 -39.40
C LEU A 306 -7.45 -9.18 -39.45
#